data_AF-A0A962FFV8-F1
#
_entry.id   AF-A0A962FFV8-F1
#
_cell.length_a   1.000
_cell.length_b   1.000
_cell.length_c   1.000
_cell.angle_alpha   90.00
_cell.angle_beta   90.00
_cell.angle_gamma   90.00
#
_symmetry.space_group_name_H-M   'P 1'
#
loop_
_entity.id
_entity.type
_entity.pdbx_description
1 polymer ?
#
loop_
_entity_poly.entity_id
_entity_poly.type
_entity_poly.pdbx_seq_one_letter_code
_entity_poly.pdbx_strand_id
1 'polypeptide(L)'
;MSEAAAAPKYPTPVIAIHWIVAACVVGLVPAGFLISRLDEGPVQETVSAAHQSVGVLVLLLTLLRLAFRASGRMPEPSAVLTPFERVAARVTHFSLYALLIVGPLVGWLGV
;
A
#
# COMPACT_ATOMS: atom_id res chain seq x y z
N MET A 1 -6.21 37.77 20.13
CA MET A 1 -5.50 36.49 20.30
C MET A 1 -6.06 35.52 19.27
N SER A 2 -5.40 35.39 18.12
CA SER A 2 -5.84 34.50 17.05
C SER A 2 -5.46 33.08 17.43
N GLU A 3 -6.44 32.26 17.82
CA GLU A 3 -6.25 30.81 17.96
C GLU A 3 -5.85 30.27 16.59
N ALA A 4 -4.57 29.98 16.39
CA ALA A 4 -4.09 29.28 15.22
C ALA A 4 -4.68 27.87 15.28
N ALA A 5 -5.73 27.62 14.50
CA ALA A 5 -6.36 26.31 14.38
C ALA A 5 -5.27 25.24 14.17
N ALA A 6 -5.12 24.32 15.12
CA ALA A 6 -4.09 23.30 15.06
C ALA A 6 -4.24 22.50 13.77
N ALA A 7 -3.15 22.40 12.99
CA ALA A 7 -3.15 21.67 11.73
C ALA A 7 -3.66 20.23 11.97
N PRO A 8 -4.62 19.74 11.16
CA PRO A 8 -5.23 18.43 11.37
C PRO A 8 -4.14 17.35 11.30
N LYS A 9 -3.97 16.60 12.41
CA LYS A 9 -2.97 15.54 12.53
C LYS A 9 -3.51 14.23 11.97
N TYR A 10 -2.66 13.50 11.24
CA TYR A 10 -3.00 12.16 10.78
C TYR A 10 -3.25 11.22 11.98
N PRO A 11 -4.30 10.38 11.96
CA PRO A 11 -4.53 9.42 13.03
C PRO A 11 -3.37 8.41 13.11
N THR A 12 -2.85 8.17 14.31
CA THR A 12 -1.76 7.20 14.57
C THR A 12 -2.01 5.82 13.94
N PRO A 13 -3.22 5.23 13.99
CA PRO A 13 -3.49 3.94 13.36
C PRO A 13 -3.29 3.96 11.83
N VAL A 14 -3.61 5.07 11.17
CA VAL A 14 -3.46 5.22 9.71
C VAL A 14 -1.99 5.27 9.32
N ILE A 15 -1.16 5.94 10.13
CA ILE A 15 0.29 5.98 9.96
C ILE A 15 0.89 4.58 10.15
N ALA A 16 0.48 3.86 11.20
CA ALA A 16 0.95 2.50 11.46
C ALA A 16 0.59 1.55 10.31
N ILE A 17 -0.67 1.54 9.86
CA ILE A 17 -1.10 0.73 8.70
C ILE A 17 -0.27 1.06 7.46
N HIS A 18 0.01 2.33 7.21
CA HIS A 18 0.83 2.73 6.06
C HIS A 18 2.24 2.14 6.12
N TRP A 19 2.92 2.24 7.27
CA TRP A 19 4.27 1.69 7.43
C TRP A 19 4.30 0.16 7.40
N ILE A 20 3.29 -0.50 7.95
CA ILE A 20 3.16 -1.97 7.85
C ILE A 20 3.05 -2.38 6.39
N VAL A 21 2.14 -1.75 5.62
CA VAL A 21 2.00 -2.02 4.19
C VAL A 21 3.31 -1.76 3.44
N ALA A 22 3.99 -0.65 3.74
CA ALA A 22 5.28 -0.33 3.11
C ALA A 22 6.33 -1.40 3.38
N ALA A 23 6.47 -1.86 4.63
CA ALA A 23 7.40 -2.93 5.00
C ALA A 23 7.07 -4.25 4.30
N CYS A 24 5.79 -4.63 4.24
CA CYS A 24 5.34 -5.83 3.53
C CYS A 24 5.66 -5.75 2.04
N VAL A 25 5.42 -4.61 1.39
CA VAL A 25 5.70 -4.41 -0.05
C VAL A 25 7.19 -4.52 -0.33
N VAL A 26 8.04 -3.93 0.52
CA VAL A 26 9.50 -4.04 0.40
C VAL A 26 9.97 -5.50 0.52
N GLY A 27 9.27 -6.35 1.28
CA GLY A 27 9.53 -7.80 1.33
C GLY A 27 8.94 -8.58 0.15
N LEU A 28 7.72 -8.25 -0.27
CA LEU A 28 7.00 -8.95 -1.33
C LEU A 28 7.70 -8.80 -2.68
N VAL A 29 8.14 -7.60 -3.05
CA VAL A 29 8.78 -7.35 -4.35
C VAL A 29 9.99 -8.27 -4.60
N PRO A 30 11.02 -8.31 -3.74
CA PRO A 30 12.15 -9.23 -3.92
C PRO A 30 11.74 -10.70 -3.76
N ALA A 31 10.77 -11.03 -2.89
CA ALA A 31 10.27 -12.40 -2.77
C ALA A 31 9.65 -12.90 -4.08
N GLY A 32 8.92 -12.06 -4.81
CA GLY A 32 8.37 -12.41 -6.13
C GLY A 32 9.48 -12.72 -7.15
N PHE A 33 10.54 -11.90 -7.20
CA PHE A 33 11.70 -12.20 -8.04
C PHE A 33 12.45 -13.45 -7.59
N LEU A 34 12.54 -13.71 -6.29
CA LEU A 34 13.19 -14.91 -5.76
C LEU A 34 12.44 -16.18 -6.19
N ILE A 35 11.11 -16.19 -6.08
CA ILE A 35 10.27 -17.32 -6.51
C ILE A 35 10.55 -17.68 -7.97
N SER A 36 10.64 -16.70 -8.87
CA SER A 36 10.93 -16.93 -10.29
C SER A 36 12.33 -17.49 -10.59
N ARG A 37 13.23 -17.49 -9.62
CA ARG A 37 14.61 -17.97 -9.74
C ARG A 37 14.88 -19.26 -8.96
N LEU A 38 13.93 -19.72 -8.16
CA LEU A 38 14.02 -20.98 -7.45
C LEU A 38 13.54 -22.10 -8.35
N ASP A 39 14.24 -23.23 -8.31
CA ASP A 39 13.80 -24.47 -8.93
C ASP A 39 12.49 -24.94 -8.29
N GLU A 40 11.65 -25.61 -9.08
CA GLU A 40 10.42 -26.20 -8.58
C GLU A 40 10.72 -27.20 -7.46
N GLY A 41 10.01 -27.05 -6.33
CA GLY A 41 10.18 -27.90 -5.17
C GLY A 41 9.72 -27.26 -3.86
N PRO A 42 9.93 -27.94 -2.72
CA PRO A 42 9.32 -27.57 -1.44
C PRO A 42 9.67 -26.15 -0.95
N VAL A 43 10.88 -25.67 -1.26
CA VAL A 43 11.32 -24.32 -0.89
C VAL A 43 10.57 -23.27 -1.71
N GLN A 44 10.50 -23.43 -3.03
CA GLN A 44 9.77 -22.51 -3.91
C GLN A 44 8.28 -22.48 -3.54
N GLU A 45 7.67 -23.64 -3.28
CA GLU A 45 6.28 -23.73 -2.82
C GLU A 45 6.05 -23.00 -1.50
N THR A 46 6.93 -23.20 -0.52
CA THR A 46 6.82 -22.53 0.79
C THR A 46 6.93 -21.02 0.67
N VAL A 47 7.91 -20.54 -0.09
CA VAL A 47 8.10 -19.10 -0.33
C VAL A 47 6.92 -18.51 -1.10
N SER A 48 6.38 -19.24 -2.08
CA SER A 48 5.22 -18.82 -2.87
C SER A 48 3.95 -18.73 -2.02
N ALA A 49 3.69 -19.73 -1.18
CA ALA A 49 2.55 -19.73 -0.26
C ALA A 49 2.64 -18.57 0.76
N ALA A 50 3.85 -18.32 1.28
CA ALA A 50 4.10 -17.18 2.16
C ALA A 50 3.90 -15.84 1.44
N HIS A 51 4.43 -15.70 0.22
CA HIS A 51 4.27 -14.50 -0.60
C HIS A 51 2.79 -14.23 -0.91
N GLN A 52 2.02 -15.24 -1.31
CA GLN A 52 0.59 -15.11 -1.58
C GLN A 52 -0.19 -14.70 -0.32
N SER A 53 0.09 -15.32 0.83
CA SER A 53 -0.56 -15.00 2.11
C SER A 53 -0.30 -13.56 2.55
N VAL A 54 0.96 -13.10 2.45
CA VAL A 54 1.32 -11.72 2.76
C VAL A 54 0.73 -10.75 1.73
N GLY A 55 0.64 -11.13 0.46
CA GLY A 55 -0.04 -10.37 -0.59
C GLY A 55 -1.52 -10.11 -0.27
N VAL A 56 -2.24 -11.14 0.17
CA VAL A 56 -3.64 -11.01 0.61
C VAL A 56 -3.76 -10.11 1.85
N LEU A 57 -2.85 -10.23 2.82
CA LEU A 57 -2.82 -9.34 3.97
C LEU A 57 -2.65 -7.86 3.55
N VAL A 58 -1.71 -7.59 2.63
CA VAL A 58 -1.50 -6.24 2.09
C VAL A 58 -2.73 -5.72 1.36
N LEU A 59 -3.44 -6.56 0.61
CA LEU A 59 -4.71 -6.21 -0.02
C LEU A 59 -5.73 -5.76 1.03
N LEU A 60 -5.95 -6.56 2.08
CA LEU A 60 -6.90 -6.24 3.15
C LEU A 60 -6.55 -4.93 3.89
N LEU A 61 -5.28 -4.74 4.24
CA LEU A 61 -4.80 -3.51 4.89
C LEU A 61 -4.94 -2.28 3.98
N THR A 62 -4.72 -2.46 2.67
CA THR A 62 -4.91 -1.40 1.68
C THR A 62 -6.37 -1.01 1.56
N LEU A 63 -7.29 -1.98 1.50
CA LEU A 63 -8.74 -1.72 1.49
C LEU A 63 -9.19 -1.01 2.77
N LEU A 64 -8.72 -1.45 3.94
CA LEU A 64 -8.98 -0.78 5.21
C LEU A 64 -8.48 0.68 5.19
N ARG A 65 -7.28 0.92 4.64
CA ARG A 65 -6.74 2.28 4.46
C ARG A 65 -7.60 3.14 3.53
N LEU A 66 -8.13 2.57 2.45
CA LEU A 66 -9.08 3.26 1.55
C LEU A 66 -10.38 3.60 2.28
N ALA A 67 -10.92 2.68 3.08
CA ALA A 67 -12.12 2.94 3.88
C ALA A 67 -11.91 4.10 4.87
N PHE A 68 -10.75 4.15 5.55
CA PHE A 68 -10.39 5.28 6.40
C PHE A 68 -10.29 6.60 5.62
N ARG A 69 -9.72 6.58 4.42
CA ARG A 69 -9.66 7.77 3.55
C ARG A 69 -11.05 8.23 3.11
N ALA A 70 -11.92 7.29 2.73
CA ALA A 70 -13.29 7.57 2.30
C ALA A 70 -14.18 8.13 3.43
N SER A 71 -13.85 7.84 4.70
CA SER A 71 -14.57 8.37 5.87
C SER A 71 -14.40 9.89 6.10
N GLY A 72 -13.62 10.59 5.27
CA GLY A 72 -13.47 12.05 5.33
C GLY A 72 -12.61 12.57 6.49
N ARG A 73 -11.95 11.68 7.25
CA ARG A 73 -11.12 12.03 8.41
C ARG A 73 -9.66 12.36 8.07
N MET A 74 -9.32 12.44 6.78
CA MET A 74 -7.95 12.75 6.35
C MET A 74 -7.76 14.26 6.15
N PRO A 75 -6.65 14.83 6.62
CA PRO A 75 -6.26 16.21 6.31
C PRO A 75 -6.30 16.50 4.81
N GLU A 76 -6.78 17.68 4.43
CA GLU A 76 -6.69 18.17 3.05
C GLU A 76 -5.22 18.24 2.60
N PRO A 77 -4.91 17.91 1.33
CA PRO A 77 -3.57 18.09 0.78
C PRO A 77 -3.10 19.53 0.96
N SER A 78 -1.82 19.73 1.28
CA SER A 78 -1.31 21.08 1.51
C SER A 78 -1.52 21.95 0.26
N ALA A 79 -2.02 23.17 0.47
CA ALA A 79 -2.24 24.15 -0.60
C ALA A 79 -0.92 24.65 -1.24
N VAL A 80 0.22 24.18 -0.74
CA VAL A 80 1.58 24.63 -1.11
C VAL A 80 2.09 23.96 -2.39
N LEU A 81 1.47 22.85 -2.83
CA LEU A 81 1.92 22.12 -4.03
C LEU A 81 1.61 22.87 -5.33
N THR A 82 2.59 22.93 -6.22
CA THR A 82 2.41 23.39 -7.61
C THR A 82 1.43 22.49 -8.36
N PRO A 83 0.80 22.96 -9.46
CA PRO A 83 -0.13 22.14 -10.24
C PRO A 83 0.49 20.82 -10.73
N PHE A 84 1.77 20.85 -11.13
CA PHE A 84 2.49 19.65 -11.59
C PHE A 84 2.70 18.64 -10.45
N GLU A 85 3.19 19.08 -9.29
CA GLU A 85 3.38 18.19 -8.13
C GLU A 85 2.07 17.56 -7.67
N ARG A 86 0.96 18.31 -7.74
CA ARG A 86 -0.37 17.80 -7.39
C ARG A 86 -0.82 16.67 -8.33
N VAL A 87 -0.57 16.81 -9.64
CA VAL A 87 -0.88 15.77 -10.62
C VAL A 87 0.02 14.56 -10.42
N ALA A 88 1.33 14.77 -10.30
CA ALA A 88 2.30 13.69 -10.07
C ALA A 88 1.95 12.89 -8.80
N ALA A 89 1.70 13.58 -7.68
CA ALA A 89 1.31 12.93 -6.43
C ALA A 89 0.02 12.12 -6.58
N ARG A 90 -0.98 12.62 -7.31
CA ARG A 90 -2.24 11.91 -7.57
C ARG A 90 -1.98 10.66 -8.41
N VAL A 91 -1.26 10.79 -9.53
CA VAL A 91 -0.93 9.67 -10.41
C VAL A 91 -0.18 8.59 -9.64
N THR A 92 0.87 8.94 -8.89
CA THR A 92 1.63 7.98 -8.08
C THR A 92 0.74 7.28 -7.06
N HIS A 93 -0.13 8.00 -6.34
CA HIS A 93 -1.03 7.37 -5.38
C HIS A 93 -2.00 6.39 -6.04
N PHE A 94 -2.61 6.78 -7.16
CA PHE A 94 -3.52 5.90 -7.89
C PHE A 94 -2.80 4.67 -8.46
N SER A 95 -1.61 4.84 -9.03
CA SER A 95 -0.81 3.73 -9.53
C SER A 95 -0.43 2.77 -8.41
N LEU A 96 -0.01 3.27 -7.25
CA LEU A 96 0.30 2.42 -6.10
C LEU A 96 -0.94 1.67 -5.61
N TYR A 97 -2.10 2.32 -5.53
CA TYR A 97 -3.34 1.61 -5.18
C TYR A 97 -3.72 0.54 -6.19
N ALA A 98 -3.60 0.84 -7.49
CA ALA A 98 -3.86 -0.13 -8.54
C ALA A 98 -2.92 -1.34 -8.40
N LEU A 99 -1.60 -1.12 -8.22
CA LEU A 99 -0.63 -2.21 -8.04
C LEU A 99 -0.92 -3.06 -6.80
N LEU A 100 -1.21 -2.42 -5.66
CA LEU A 100 -1.47 -3.11 -4.39
C LEU A 100 -2.80 -3.87 -4.35
N ILE A 101 -3.73 -3.54 -5.25
CA ILE A 101 -5.01 -4.24 -5.36
C ILE A 101 -4.95 -5.30 -6.46
N VAL A 102 -4.54 -4.91 -7.67
CA VAL A 102 -4.53 -5.79 -8.84
C VAL A 102 -3.46 -6.87 -8.71
N GLY A 103 -2.26 -6.55 -8.24
CA GLY A 103 -1.16 -7.52 -8.12
C GLY A 103 -1.54 -8.76 -7.29
N PRO A 104 -2.00 -8.59 -6.03
CA PRO A 104 -2.46 -9.72 -5.22
C PRO A 104 -3.65 -10.47 -5.81
N LEU A 105 -4.58 -9.78 -6.48
CA LEU A 105 -5.74 -10.43 -7.13
C LEU A 105 -5.30 -11.31 -8.31
N VAL A 106 -4.41 -10.81 -9.16
CA VAL A 106 -3.84 -11.57 -10.29
C VAL A 106 -3.11 -12.81 -9.77
N GLY A 107 -2.24 -12.65 -8.78
CA GLY A 107 -1.54 -13.77 -8.16
C GLY A 107 -2.48 -14.78 -7.48
N TRP A 108 -3.60 -14.33 -6.91
CA TRP A 108 -4.60 -15.23 -6.33
C TRP A 108 -5.40 -16.02 -7.39
N LEU A 109 -5.64 -15.41 -8.55
CA LEU A 109 -6.28 -16.08 -9.69
C LEU A 109 -5.35 -17.08 -10.39
N GLY A 110 -4.06 -17.11 -10.01
CA GLY A 110 -3.07 -18.01 -10.61
C GLY A 110 -2.72 -17.65 -12.06
N VAL A 111 -2.91 -16.38 -12.43
CA VAL A 111 -2.58 -15.80 -13.75
C VAL A 111 -1.22 -15.11 -13.67
#